data_AF-A0A0K9H2X0-F1
#
_entry.id   AF-A0A0K9H2X0-F1
#
_cell.length_a   1.000
_cell.length_b   1.000
_cell.length_c   1.000
_cell.angle_alpha   90.00
_cell.angle_beta   90.00
_cell.angle_gamma   90.00
#
_symmetry.space_group_name_H-M   'P 1'
#
loop_
_entity.id
_entity.type
_entity.pdbx_description
1 polymer ?
#
loop_
_entity_poly.entity_id
_entity_poly.type
_entity_poly.pdbx_seq_one_letter_code
_entity_poly.pdbx_strand_id
1 'polypeptide(L)'
;MFSFVLLIMSRELDGKTNSRKAGYGGIHLYKAGVWVEIKNRNAVGFVLEASYHGAVVFVIRNGKPVGEHRYSYHQLVLMNDDLTAEELFDLARLTVDLNQKDWFMEVTERMKEKSGG
;
A
#
# COMPACT_ATOMS: atom_id res chain seq x y z
N MET A 1 17.34 -8.50 -8.91
CA MET A 1 15.89 -8.65 -9.11
C MET A 1 15.21 -7.43 -8.49
N PHE A 2 14.73 -6.47 -9.27
CA PHE A 2 14.12 -5.21 -8.78
C PHE A 2 12.96 -4.76 -9.68
N SER A 3 12.04 -5.67 -10.04
CA SER A 3 10.94 -5.39 -11.00
C SER A 3 9.54 -5.30 -10.41
N PHE A 4 9.35 -5.50 -9.10
CA PHE A 4 8.00 -5.69 -8.53
C PHE A 4 7.23 -4.38 -8.32
N VAL A 5 7.88 -3.30 -7.84
CA VAL A 5 7.23 -1.98 -7.83
C VAL A 5 6.91 -1.56 -9.26
N LEU A 6 7.79 -1.84 -10.21
CA LEU A 6 7.51 -1.58 -11.62
C LEU A 6 6.29 -2.35 -12.16
N LEU A 7 6.02 -3.58 -11.71
CA LEU A 7 4.87 -4.37 -12.17
C LEU A 7 3.53 -3.83 -11.63
N ILE A 8 3.43 -3.57 -10.32
CA ILE A 8 2.24 -2.93 -9.70
C ILE A 8 1.97 -1.58 -10.39
N MET A 9 3.03 -0.85 -10.70
CA MET A 9 2.98 0.50 -11.25
C MET A 9 2.84 0.54 -12.78
N SER A 10 3.08 -0.58 -13.48
CA SER A 10 2.86 -0.70 -14.92
C SER A 10 1.39 -0.95 -15.25
N ARG A 11 0.60 -1.50 -14.31
CA ARG A 11 -0.87 -1.62 -14.46
C ARG A 11 -1.56 -0.26 -14.52
N GLU A 12 -0.97 0.78 -13.91
CA GLU A 12 -1.49 2.15 -13.95
C GLU A 12 -1.31 2.81 -15.33
N LEU A 13 -0.33 2.38 -16.14
CA LEU A 13 -0.09 2.95 -17.47
C LEU A 13 -1.05 2.40 -18.55
N ASP A 14 -1.64 1.23 -18.35
CA ASP A 14 -2.58 0.59 -19.30
C ASP A 14 -4.06 0.70 -18.86
N GLY A 15 -4.30 1.01 -17.58
CA GLY A 15 -5.62 0.94 -16.97
C GLY A 15 -6.31 2.29 -16.81
N LYS A 16 -6.97 2.74 -17.88
CA LYS A 16 -8.12 3.67 -17.91
C LYS A 16 -8.66 4.07 -16.52
N THR A 17 -8.50 5.36 -16.18
CA THR A 17 -9.09 6.07 -15.05
C THR A 17 -10.51 5.59 -14.70
N ASN A 18 -10.63 4.67 -13.75
CA ASN A 18 -11.90 4.40 -13.09
C ASN A 18 -11.95 5.24 -11.82
N SER A 19 -12.72 6.32 -11.91
CA SER A 19 -13.09 7.21 -10.81
C SER A 19 -13.74 6.39 -9.69
N ARG A 20 -12.92 5.87 -8.78
CA ARG A 20 -13.38 5.13 -7.60
C ARG A 20 -13.81 6.14 -6.55
N LYS A 21 -15.12 6.16 -6.30
CA LYS A 21 -15.85 7.03 -5.37
C LYS A 21 -15.05 7.26 -4.08
N ALA A 22 -14.68 8.52 -3.85
CA ALA A 22 -14.27 9.01 -2.55
C ALA A 22 -15.49 8.94 -1.60
N GLY A 23 -15.66 7.80 -0.92
CA GLY A 23 -16.61 7.67 0.17
C GLY A 23 -16.13 8.50 1.36
N TYR A 24 -16.97 9.42 1.82
CA TYR A 24 -16.77 10.19 3.05
C TYR A 24 -16.76 9.23 4.27
N GLY A 25 -15.59 8.73 4.62
CA GLY A 25 -15.34 7.86 5.78
C GLY A 25 -13.88 7.94 6.26
N GLY A 26 -13.27 9.12 6.09
CA GLY A 26 -11.82 9.31 5.91
C GLY A 26 -10.89 8.93 7.08
N ILE A 27 -11.39 8.67 8.29
CA ILE A 27 -10.52 8.33 9.43
C ILE A 27 -10.49 6.82 9.69
N HIS A 28 -11.58 6.09 9.46
CA HIS A 28 -11.63 4.65 9.71
C HIS A 28 -10.94 3.81 8.62
N LEU A 29 -10.92 4.33 7.39
CA LEU A 29 -10.36 3.60 6.24
C LEU A 29 -8.83 3.53 6.29
N TYR A 30 -8.17 4.62 6.68
CA TYR A 30 -6.71 4.79 6.62
C TYR A 30 -6.07 4.67 8.00
N LYS A 31 -6.50 3.71 8.82
CA LYS A 31 -5.94 3.47 10.15
C LYS A 31 -4.47 3.02 10.08
N ALA A 32 -3.75 3.17 11.18
CA ALA A 32 -2.40 2.59 11.30
C ALA A 32 -2.43 1.08 10.99
N GLY A 33 -1.40 0.61 10.32
CA GLY A 33 -1.27 -0.80 9.96
C GLY A 33 -1.82 -1.19 8.60
N VAL A 34 -2.13 -0.25 7.70
CA VAL A 34 -2.66 -0.58 6.37
C VAL A 34 -1.74 -0.15 5.24
N TRP A 35 -1.73 -0.92 4.15
CA TRP A 35 -1.03 -0.56 2.92
C TRP A 35 -1.83 0.39 2.04
N VAL A 36 -1.15 1.41 1.53
CA VAL A 36 -1.69 2.44 0.65
C VAL A 36 -0.79 2.64 -0.56
N GLU A 37 -1.43 2.99 -1.67
CA GLU A 37 -0.80 3.54 -2.84
C GLU A 37 -0.86 5.08 -2.77
N ILE A 38 0.22 5.74 -3.21
CA ILE A 38 0.32 7.20 -3.23
C ILE A 38 0.09 7.68 -4.66
N LYS A 39 -1.06 8.33 -4.88
CA LYS A 39 -1.51 8.77 -6.22
C LYS A 39 -0.45 9.61 -6.92
N ASN A 40 -0.25 9.35 -8.22
CA ASN A 40 0.66 10.09 -9.09
C ASN A 40 2.12 10.11 -8.64
N ARG A 41 2.54 9.24 -7.71
CA ARG A 41 3.93 9.19 -7.23
C ARG A 41 4.66 7.90 -7.55
N ASN A 42 3.95 6.93 -8.11
CA ASN A 42 4.47 5.58 -8.34
C ASN A 42 5.18 5.08 -7.06
N ALA A 43 4.45 5.09 -5.96
CA ALA A 43 4.96 4.71 -4.64
C ALA A 43 3.88 4.02 -3.82
N VAL A 44 4.30 3.03 -3.03
CA VAL A 44 3.46 2.35 -2.03
C VAL A 44 3.92 2.80 -0.66
N GLY A 45 3.09 2.59 0.35
CA GLY A 45 3.49 2.86 1.71
C GLY A 45 2.62 2.19 2.75
N PHE A 46 3.16 2.18 3.96
CA PHE A 46 2.51 1.62 5.13
C PHE A 46 2.08 2.76 6.05
N VAL A 47 0.80 2.80 6.42
CA VAL A 47 0.28 3.84 7.30
C VAL A 47 0.79 3.59 8.73
N LEU A 48 1.55 4.55 9.25
CA LEU A 48 2.08 4.52 10.62
C LEU A 48 1.10 5.17 11.60
N GLU A 49 0.48 6.28 11.19
CA GLU A 49 -0.43 7.04 12.03
C GLU A 49 -1.53 7.68 11.17
N ALA A 50 -2.74 7.74 11.70
CA ALA A 50 -3.89 8.39 11.07
C ALA A 50 -4.43 9.49 11.99
N SER A 51 -4.69 10.67 11.43
CA SER A 51 -5.15 11.84 12.17
C SER A 51 -6.19 12.63 11.38
N TYR A 52 -6.81 13.65 11.99
CA TYR A 52 -7.73 14.52 11.26
C TYR A 52 -7.08 15.21 10.04
N HIS A 53 -5.77 15.48 10.11
CA HIS A 53 -5.02 16.17 9.05
C HIS A 53 -4.48 15.24 7.95
N GLY A 54 -4.85 13.96 7.96
CA GLY A 54 -4.33 12.94 7.05
C GLY A 54 -3.53 11.86 7.77
N ALA A 55 -2.76 11.10 7.00
CA ALA A 55 -1.99 9.96 7.48
C ALA A 55 -0.48 10.16 7.32
N VAL A 56 0.28 9.70 8.31
CA VAL A 56 1.74 9.52 8.20
C VAL A 56 1.98 8.15 7.58
N VAL A 57 2.70 8.15 6.47
CA VAL A 57 2.95 6.95 5.66
C VAL A 57 4.45 6.77 5.52
N PHE A 58 4.94 5.56 5.82
CA PHE A 58 6.28 5.17 5.42
C PHE A 58 6.29 4.85 3.93
N VAL A 59 7.03 5.64 3.16
CA VAL A 59 7.01 5.60 1.70
C VAL A 59 8.08 4.66 1.17
N ILE A 60 7.67 3.79 0.26
CA ILE A 60 8.55 2.90 -0.50
C ILE A 60 8.37 3.21 -1.98
N ARG A 61 9.46 3.58 -2.63
CA ARG A 61 9.50 3.92 -4.05
C ARG A 61 10.53 3.06 -4.75
N ASN A 62 10.13 2.39 -5.81
CA ASN A 62 11.00 1.47 -6.57
C ASN A 62 11.69 0.42 -5.67
N GLY A 63 10.97 -0.08 -4.66
CA GLY A 63 11.47 -1.07 -3.70
C GLY A 63 12.47 -0.54 -2.69
N LYS A 64 12.68 0.78 -2.63
CA LYS A 64 13.58 1.43 -1.68
C LYS A 64 12.80 2.27 -0.67
N PRO A 65 13.18 2.22 0.62
CA PRO A 65 12.60 3.09 1.63
C PRO A 65 12.99 4.54 1.31
N VAL A 66 12.00 5.42 1.25
CA VAL A 66 12.19 6.87 1.07
C VAL A 66 12.10 7.60 2.41
N GLY A 67 11.31 7.05 3.35
CA GLY A 67 11.10 7.60 4.68
C GLY A 67 9.65 7.97 4.94
N GLU A 68 9.41 8.68 6.04
CA GLU A 68 8.06 9.02 6.50
C GLU A 68 7.58 10.34 5.90
N HIS A 69 6.36 10.33 5.39
CA HIS A 69 5.72 11.52 4.83
C HIS A 69 4.24 11.58 5.20
N ARG A 70 3.76 12.80 5.46
CA ARG A 70 2.34 13.05 5.71
C ARG A 70 1.62 13.30 4.39
N TYR A 71 0.53 12.59 4.19
CA TYR A 71 -0.34 12.73 3.02
C TYR A 71 -1.78 13.04 3.43
N SER A 72 -2.44 13.87 2.63
CA SER A 72 -3.89 14.02 2.70
C SER A 72 -4.54 12.72 2.21
N TYR A 73 -5.68 12.35 2.79
CA TYR A 73 -6.45 11.17 2.38
C TYR A 73 -6.83 11.17 0.90
N HIS A 74 -6.95 12.34 0.26
CA HIS A 74 -7.21 12.43 -1.18
C HIS A 74 -6.03 11.96 -2.05
N GLN A 75 -4.83 11.90 -1.48
CA GLN A 75 -3.59 11.46 -2.15
C GLN A 75 -3.31 9.97 -1.94
N LEU A 76 -4.11 9.30 -1.11
CA LEU A 76 -3.95 7.89 -0.79
C LEU A 76 -5.07 7.07 -1.43
N VAL A 77 -4.74 5.83 -1.77
CA VAL A 77 -5.68 4.78 -2.17
C VAL A 77 -5.34 3.55 -1.35
N LEU A 78 -6.32 2.92 -0.72
CA LEU A 78 -6.07 1.66 -0.02
C LEU A 78 -5.73 0.57 -1.01
N MET A 79 -4.68 -0.19 -0.70
CA MET A 79 -4.29 -1.40 -1.44
C MET A 79 -5.05 -2.64 -0.94
N ASN A 80 -6.31 -2.49 -0.50
CA ASN A 80 -7.17 -3.64 -0.14
C ASN A 80 -7.32 -4.61 -1.33
N ASP A 81 -7.90 -5.81 -1.12
CA ASP A 81 -8.33 -6.95 -2.00
C ASP A 81 -7.91 -7.06 -3.49
N ASP A 82 -7.65 -5.95 -4.18
CA ASP A 82 -7.12 -5.83 -5.53
C ASP A 82 -5.70 -6.41 -5.70
N LEU A 83 -4.93 -6.62 -4.61
CA LEU A 83 -3.60 -7.26 -4.70
C LEU A 83 -3.73 -8.77 -4.94
N THR A 84 -3.19 -9.25 -6.05
CA THR A 84 -3.04 -10.67 -6.37
C THR A 84 -2.15 -11.41 -5.36
N ALA A 85 -2.23 -12.74 -5.33
CA ALA A 85 -1.38 -13.55 -4.45
C ALA A 85 0.12 -13.33 -4.72
N GLU A 86 0.50 -13.09 -5.98
CA GLU A 86 1.87 -12.77 -6.39
C GLU A 86 2.31 -11.40 -5.85
N GLU A 87 1.47 -10.37 -5.99
CA GLU A 87 1.74 -9.03 -5.46
C GLU A 87 1.85 -9.03 -3.93
N LEU A 88 1.03 -9.83 -3.23
CA LEU A 88 1.17 -10.03 -1.79
C LEU A 88 2.50 -10.73 -1.46
N PHE A 89 2.92 -11.72 -2.24
CA PHE A 89 4.18 -12.45 -2.00
C PHE A 89 5.39 -11.54 -2.16
N ASP A 90 5.38 -10.69 -3.18
CA ASP A 90 6.43 -9.69 -3.37
C ASP A 90 6.42 -8.63 -2.26
N LEU A 91 5.25 -8.21 -1.79
CA LEU A 91 5.13 -7.32 -0.64
C LEU A 91 5.67 -7.95 0.65
N ALA A 92 5.43 -9.25 0.87
CA ALA A 92 5.98 -9.99 2.01
C ALA A 92 7.50 -10.13 1.93
N ARG A 93 8.08 -10.35 0.74
CA ARG A 93 9.54 -10.34 0.56
C ARG A 93 10.13 -8.98 0.89
N LEU A 94 9.51 -7.90 0.42
CA LEU A 94 9.94 -6.54 0.70
C LEU A 94 9.96 -6.24 2.21
N THR A 95 8.96 -6.68 2.96
CA THR A 95 8.93 -6.45 4.42
C THR A 95 10.04 -7.21 5.15
N VAL A 96 10.42 -8.40 4.67
CA VAL A 96 11.60 -9.14 5.16
C VAL A 96 12.89 -8.38 4.84
N ASP A 97 13.06 -7.90 3.61
CA ASP A 97 14.25 -7.12 3.20
C ASP A 97 14.40 -5.83 4.02
N LEU A 98 13.28 -5.21 4.40
CA LEU A 98 13.24 -4.03 5.26
C LEU A 98 13.32 -4.35 6.77
N ASN A 99 13.35 -5.64 7.13
CA ASN A 99 13.34 -6.14 8.50
C ASN A 99 12.16 -5.61 9.34
N GLN A 100 10.97 -5.49 8.73
CA GLN A 100 9.76 -4.96 9.34
C GLN A 100 8.79 -6.09 9.68
N LYS A 101 8.93 -6.66 10.89
CA LYS A 101 8.15 -7.81 11.35
C LYS A 101 6.64 -7.55 11.37
N ASP A 102 6.23 -6.37 11.83
CA ASP A 102 4.80 -6.04 11.93
C ASP A 102 4.15 -5.91 10.55
N TRP A 103 4.90 -5.38 9.58
CA TRP A 103 4.42 -5.25 8.21
C TRP A 103 4.33 -6.62 7.54
N PHE A 104 5.29 -7.50 7.83
CA PHE A 104 5.25 -8.88 7.34
C PHE A 104 4.03 -9.63 7.89
N MET A 105 3.75 -9.52 9.19
CA MET A 105 2.58 -10.17 9.80
C MET A 105 1.28 -9.74 9.10
N GLU A 106 1.09 -8.44 8.90
CA GLU A 106 -0.11 -7.91 8.24
C GLU A 106 -0.28 -8.45 6.82
N VAL A 107 0.80 -8.52 6.02
CA VAL A 107 0.74 -9.08 4.67
C VAL A 107 0.40 -10.57 4.71
N THR A 108 0.97 -11.33 5.65
CA THR A 108 0.68 -12.77 5.78
C THR A 108 -0.75 -13.05 6.27
N GLU A 109 -1.35 -12.17 7.06
CA GLU A 109 -2.76 -12.27 7.44
C GLU A 109 -3.66 -12.10 6.21
N ARG A 110 -3.41 -11.10 5.36
CA ARG A 110 -4.13 -10.92 4.09
C ARG A 110 -3.98 -12.13 3.16
N MET A 111 -2.81 -12.74 3.10
CA MET A 111 -2.60 -13.97 2.32
C MET A 111 -3.47 -15.12 2.83
N LYS A 112 -3.54 -15.30 4.16
CA LYS A 112 -4.36 -16.36 4.76
C LYS A 112 -5.83 -16.17 4.43
N GLU A 113 -6.35 -14.95 4.61
CA GLU A 113 -7.73 -14.58 4.28
C GLU A 113 -8.06 -14.88 2.81
N LYS A 114 -7.13 -14.59 1.89
CA LYS A 114 -7.32 -14.85 0.46
C LYS A 114 -7.22 -16.32 0.05
N SER A 115 -6.45 -17.12 0.79
CA SER A 115 -6.31 -18.57 0.56
C SER A 115 -7.42 -19.42 1.15
N GLY A 116 -8.17 -18.88 2.11
CA GLY A 116 -9.24 -19.57 2.83
C GLY A 116 -10.64 -19.37 2.23
N GLY A 117 -10.74 -18.82 1.02
CA GLY A 117 -11.99 -18.55 0.29
C GLY A 117 -12.21 -19.47 -0.90
#